data_AF-A0A927WFV0-F1
#
_entry.id   AF-A0A927WFV0-F1
#
_cell.length_a   1.000
_cell.length_b   1.000
_cell.length_c   1.000
_cell.angle_alpha   90.00
_cell.angle_beta   90.00
_cell.angle_gamma   90.00
#
_symmetry.space_group_name_H-M   'P 1'
#
loop_
_entity.id
_entity.type
_entity.pdbx_description
1 polymer ?
#
loop_
_entity_poly.entity_id
_entity_poly.type
_entity_poly.pdbx_seq_one_letter_code
_entity_poly.pdbx_strand_id
1 'polypeptide(L)'
;MDTGGNSLRERIFVMDNYAKIQELVTKAKAGEDTALEELSKTFKALISGQAVAISVKGYDIDDLIQVGIIALCKAVHGYDITKGHFHCHVVIAIKNNFEGLIYMGRNTDRKNSVSKLQRS
;
A
#
# COMPACT_ATOMS: atom_id res chain seq x y z
N MET A 1 7.18 -32.37 -19.96
CA MET A 1 7.26 -30.91 -19.70
C MET A 1 6.08 -30.57 -18.82
N ASP A 2 6.40 -30.10 -17.62
CA ASP A 2 5.48 -29.97 -16.50
C ASP A 2 4.44 -28.88 -16.79
N THR A 3 3.18 -29.28 -16.94
CA THR A 3 2.05 -28.33 -16.87
C THR A 3 1.45 -28.50 -15.49
N GLY A 4 2.17 -27.99 -14.49
CA GLY A 4 1.77 -27.94 -13.10
C GLY A 4 0.47 -27.16 -12.95
N GLY A 5 -0.65 -27.84 -13.10
CA GLY A 5 -1.97 -27.32 -12.78
C GLY A 5 -2.01 -27.00 -11.30
N ASN A 6 -2.29 -25.75 -10.95
CA ASN A 6 -2.53 -25.30 -9.58
C ASN A 6 -3.43 -26.33 -8.87
N SER A 7 -2.88 -27.01 -7.86
CA SER A 7 -3.58 -28.05 -7.11
C SER A 7 -4.90 -27.49 -6.56
N LEU A 8 -5.96 -28.30 -6.49
CA LEU A 8 -7.22 -27.89 -5.84
C LEU A 8 -6.97 -27.36 -4.43
N ARG A 9 -6.00 -27.91 -3.70
CA ARG A 9 -5.57 -27.39 -2.38
C ARG A 9 -5.02 -25.98 -2.46
N GLU A 10 -4.23 -25.67 -3.46
CA GLU A 10 -3.63 -24.35 -3.66
C GLU A 10 -4.69 -23.32 -4.05
N ARG A 11 -5.68 -23.74 -4.87
CA ARG A 11 -6.84 -22.90 -5.20
C ARG A 11 -7.74 -22.63 -3.99
N ILE A 12 -8.03 -23.65 -3.19
CA ILE A 12 -8.81 -23.52 -1.95
C ILE A 12 -8.11 -22.60 -0.96
N PHE A 13 -6.81 -22.78 -0.74
CA PHE A 13 -6.00 -21.93 0.14
C PHE A 13 -6.03 -20.45 -0.27
N VAL A 14 -5.93 -20.17 -1.57
CA VAL A 14 -6.03 -18.80 -2.11
C VAL A 14 -7.43 -18.21 -1.93
N MET A 15 -8.48 -19.01 -2.13
CA MET A 15 -9.87 -18.55 -1.95
C MET A 15 -10.21 -18.28 -0.48
N ASP A 16 -9.75 -19.13 0.44
CA ASP A 16 -9.92 -18.95 1.90
C ASP A 16 -9.25 -17.65 2.36
N ASN A 17 -8.06 -17.36 1.83
CA ASN A 17 -7.37 -16.11 2.12
C ASN A 17 -8.15 -14.89 1.60
N TYR A 18 -8.79 -14.98 0.43
CA TYR A 18 -9.62 -13.88 -0.08
C TYR A 18 -10.82 -13.60 0.82
N ALA A 19 -11.58 -14.64 1.19
CA ALA A 19 -12.74 -14.50 2.06
C ALA A 19 -12.34 -13.90 3.42
N LYS A 20 -11.23 -14.39 4.00
CA LYS A 20 -10.68 -13.84 5.24
C LYS A 20 -10.34 -12.34 5.12
N ILE A 21 -9.68 -11.94 4.04
CA ILE A 21 -9.35 -10.52 3.82
C ILE A 21 -10.61 -9.67 3.70
N GLN A 22 -11.65 -10.15 3.02
CA GLN A 22 -12.92 -9.41 2.93
C GLN A 22 -13.61 -9.25 4.28
N GLU A 23 -13.59 -10.30 5.12
CA GLU A 23 -14.11 -10.25 6.48
C GLU A 23 -13.37 -9.21 7.32
N LEU A 24 -12.03 -9.25 7.29
CA LEU A 24 -11.18 -8.29 8.01
C LEU A 24 -11.43 -6.85 7.56
N VAL A 25 -11.60 -6.61 6.26
CA VAL A 25 -11.92 -5.28 5.74
C VAL A 25 -13.28 -4.81 6.26
N THR A 26 -14.28 -5.69 6.29
CA THR A 26 -15.61 -5.35 6.79
C THR A 26 -15.57 -4.97 8.27
N LYS A 27 -14.87 -5.76 9.08
CA LYS A 27 -14.65 -5.49 10.51
C LYS A 27 -13.87 -4.20 10.76
N ALA A 28 -12.76 -4.00 10.03
CA ALA A 28 -11.95 -2.80 10.14
C ALA A 28 -12.74 -1.54 9.77
N LYS A 29 -13.60 -1.60 8.74
CA LYS A 29 -14.51 -0.49 8.38
C LYS A 29 -15.57 -0.22 9.45
N ALA A 30 -15.93 -1.21 10.25
CA ALA A 30 -16.84 -1.06 11.40
C ALA A 30 -16.15 -0.49 12.65
N GLY A 31 -14.85 -0.18 12.58
CA GLY A 31 -14.07 0.35 13.70
C GLY A 31 -13.43 -0.72 14.58
N GLU A 32 -13.35 -1.96 14.12
CA GLU A 32 -12.65 -3.02 14.85
C GLU A 32 -11.13 -2.89 14.65
N ASP A 33 -10.44 -2.32 15.64
CA ASP A 33 -8.99 -2.07 15.59
C ASP A 33 -8.16 -3.35 15.40
N THR A 34 -8.60 -4.48 15.98
CA THR A 34 -7.93 -5.78 15.83
C THR A 34 -7.92 -6.26 14.37
N ALA A 35 -8.99 -5.99 13.62
CA ALA A 35 -9.06 -6.33 12.21
C ALA A 35 -8.15 -5.44 11.35
N LEU A 36 -8.07 -4.14 11.67
CA LEU A 36 -7.15 -3.22 11.00
C LEU A 36 -5.68 -3.58 11.30
N GLU A 37 -5.37 -3.98 12.53
CA GLU A 37 -4.05 -4.43 12.92
C GLU A 37 -3.65 -5.71 12.18
N GLU A 38 -4.58 -6.66 12.04
CA GLU A 38 -4.34 -7.90 11.29
C GLU A 38 -4.08 -7.60 9.80
N LEU A 39 -4.90 -6.74 9.17
CA LEU A 39 -4.66 -6.27 7.80
C LEU A 39 -3.30 -5.59 7.67
N SER A 40 -2.94 -4.74 8.62
CA SER A 40 -1.64 -4.05 8.63
C SER A 40 -0.48 -5.03 8.67
N LYS A 41 -0.58 -6.09 9.48
CA LYS A 41 0.41 -7.18 9.52
C LYS A 41 0.48 -7.93 8.19
N THR A 42 -0.66 -8.25 7.57
CA THR A 42 -0.70 -8.95 6.29
C THR A 42 -0.02 -8.15 5.17
N PHE A 43 -0.29 -6.85 5.09
CA PHE A 43 0.25 -5.99 4.03
C PHE A 43 1.61 -5.37 4.36
N LYS A 44 2.14 -5.57 5.58
CA LYS A 44 3.42 -4.99 6.02
C LYS A 44 4.56 -5.33 5.07
N ALA A 45 4.70 -6.60 4.68
CA ALA A 45 5.77 -7.04 3.79
C ALA A 45 5.67 -6.36 2.40
N LEU A 46 4.46 -6.19 1.88
CA LEU A 46 4.21 -5.47 0.63
C LEU A 46 4.61 -4.00 0.75
N ILE A 47 4.18 -3.32 1.83
CA ILE A 47 4.48 -1.92 2.10
C ILE A 47 5.99 -1.71 2.20
N SER A 48 6.66 -2.50 3.05
CA SER A 48 8.11 -2.41 3.24
C SER A 48 8.87 -2.67 1.95
N GLY A 49 8.46 -3.68 1.16
CA GLY A 49 9.07 -3.99 -0.13
C GLY A 49 8.94 -2.85 -1.15
N GLN A 50 7.79 -2.17 -1.19
CA GLN A 50 7.61 -0.99 -2.05
C GLN A 50 8.36 0.24 -1.52
N ALA A 51 8.42 0.42 -0.21
CA ALA A 51 9.10 1.55 0.42
C ALA A 51 10.62 1.52 0.21
N VAL A 52 11.26 0.35 0.30
CA VAL A 52 12.71 0.23 0.03
C VAL A 52 13.07 0.40 -1.45
N ALA A 53 12.10 0.22 -2.35
CA ALA A 53 12.30 0.35 -3.79
C ALA A 53 12.33 1.81 -4.27
N ILE A 54 12.01 2.77 -3.39
CA ILE A 54 11.94 4.19 -3.73
C ILE A 54 12.87 5.01 -2.82
N SER A 55 13.32 6.16 -3.33
CA SER A 55 14.07 7.13 -2.55
C SER A 55 13.46 8.51 -2.77
N VAL A 56 13.08 9.15 -1.67
CA VAL A 56 12.51 10.51 -1.66
C VAL A 56 13.35 11.35 -0.72
N LYS A 57 13.87 12.47 -1.23
CA LYS A 57 14.72 13.35 -0.44
C LYS A 57 13.95 13.92 0.75
N GLY A 58 14.56 13.83 1.94
CA GLY A 58 13.95 14.30 3.18
C GLY A 58 12.97 13.31 3.81
N TYR A 59 12.89 12.08 3.29
CA TYR A 59 12.15 10.97 3.88
C TYR A 59 13.13 9.83 4.17
N ASP A 60 13.05 9.25 5.35
CA ASP A 60 13.70 7.99 5.65
C ASP A 60 12.76 6.80 5.34
N ILE A 61 13.27 5.59 5.55
CA ILE A 61 12.49 4.37 5.26
C ILE A 61 11.29 4.21 6.19
N ASP A 62 11.40 4.66 7.44
CA ASP A 62 10.33 4.55 8.42
C ASP A 62 9.19 5.52 8.08
N ASP A 63 9.51 6.71 7.57
CA ASP A 63 8.53 7.65 7.03
C ASP A 63 7.76 7.04 5.84
N LEU A 64 8.48 6.39 4.92
CA LEU A 64 7.86 5.75 3.76
C LEU A 64 6.96 4.58 4.17
N ILE A 65 7.39 3.78 5.15
CA ILE A 65 6.56 2.71 5.71
C ILE A 65 5.29 3.30 6.34
N GLN A 66 5.40 4.37 7.12
CA GLN A 66 4.24 5.04 7.71
C GLN A 66 3.27 5.56 6.65
N VAL A 67 3.77 6.15 5.56
CA VAL A 67 2.91 6.59 4.46
C VAL A 67 2.17 5.41 3.83
N GLY A 68 2.85 4.27 3.65
CA GLY A 68 2.21 3.05 3.15
C GLY A 68 1.11 2.53 4.08
N ILE A 69 1.33 2.58 5.40
CA ILE A 69 0.32 2.21 6.41
C ILE A 69 -0.88 3.17 6.35
N ILE A 70 -0.64 4.48 6.24
CA ILE A 70 -1.72 5.48 6.08
C ILE A 70 -2.50 5.23 4.79
N ALA A 71 -1.83 4.89 3.70
CA ALA A 71 -2.47 4.54 2.43
C ALA A 71 -3.34 3.29 2.55
N LEU A 72 -2.88 2.26 3.28
CA LEU A 72 -3.67 1.07 3.60
C LEU A 72 -4.93 1.44 4.40
N CYS A 73 -4.80 2.24 5.46
CA CYS A 73 -5.95 2.68 6.26
C CYS A 73 -6.97 3.42 5.40
N LYS A 74 -6.52 4.33 4.53
CA LYS A 74 -7.42 5.03 3.58
C LYS A 74 -8.07 4.06 2.60
N ALA A 75 -7.34 3.08 2.11
CA ALA A 75 -7.85 2.05 1.21
C ALA A 75 -8.92 1.20 1.89
N VAL A 76 -8.75 0.79 3.16
CA VAL A 76 -9.77 0.08 3.94
C VAL A 76 -11.08 0.88 3.99
N HIS A 77 -11.01 2.14 4.41
CA HIS A 77 -12.20 2.99 4.53
C HIS A 77 -12.88 3.27 3.18
N GLY A 78 -12.08 3.53 2.14
CA GLY A 78 -12.56 3.84 0.79
C GLY A 78 -12.92 2.62 -0.06
N TYR A 79 -12.69 1.40 0.44
CA TYR A 79 -12.90 0.19 -0.35
C TYR A 79 -14.38 -0.09 -0.58
N ASP A 80 -14.70 -0.39 -1.83
CA ASP A 80 -16.01 -0.86 -2.25
C ASP A 80 -15.90 -2.33 -2.66
N ILE A 81 -16.70 -3.17 -2.00
CA ILE A 81 -16.68 -4.61 -2.21
C ILE A 81 -17.11 -5.02 -3.61
N THR A 82 -17.85 -4.15 -4.32
CA THR A 82 -18.31 -4.38 -5.69
C THR A 82 -17.24 -4.10 -6.74
N LYS A 83 -16.14 -3.42 -6.39
CA LYS A 83 -15.11 -2.94 -7.34
C LYS A 83 -13.93 -3.89 -7.58
N GLY A 84 -13.96 -5.10 -7.02
CA GLY A 84 -12.95 -6.14 -7.28
C GLY A 84 -12.30 -6.69 -6.02
N HIS A 85 -11.03 -7.10 -6.11
CA HIS A 85 -10.29 -7.68 -4.97
C HIS A 85 -9.57 -6.61 -4.16
N PHE A 86 -9.70 -6.68 -2.83
CA PHE A 86 -9.07 -5.74 -1.91
C PHE A 86 -7.55 -5.65 -2.08
N HIS A 87 -6.88 -6.79 -2.29
CA HIS A 87 -5.44 -6.83 -2.51
C HIS A 87 -4.99 -5.92 -3.67
N CYS A 88 -5.66 -6.00 -4.82
CA CYS A 88 -5.37 -5.15 -5.98
C CYS A 88 -5.60 -3.67 -5.66
N HIS A 89 -6.68 -3.36 -4.94
CA HIS A 89 -7.00 -2.01 -4.52
C HIS A 89 -5.92 -1.41 -3.62
N VAL A 90 -5.44 -2.17 -2.63
CA VAL A 90 -4.37 -1.76 -1.71
C VAL A 90 -3.05 -1.54 -2.45
N VAL A 91 -2.65 -2.45 -3.35
CA VAL A 91 -1.44 -2.30 -4.15
C VAL A 91 -1.45 -0.99 -4.93
N ILE A 92 -2.57 -0.66 -5.58
CA ILE A 92 -2.74 0.58 -6.34
C ILE A 92 -2.71 1.79 -5.41
N ALA A 93 -3.40 1.73 -4.27
CA ALA A 93 -3.45 2.84 -3.31
C ALA A 93 -2.06 3.19 -2.76
N ILE A 94 -1.27 2.20 -2.35
CA ILE A 94 0.09 2.40 -1.83
C ILE A 94 0.97 3.01 -2.91
N LYS A 95 0.97 2.42 -4.11
CA LYS A 95 1.76 2.90 -5.25
C LYS A 95 1.44 4.37 -5.56
N ASN A 96 0.17 4.74 -5.65
CA ASN A 96 -0.24 6.11 -5.95
C ASN A 96 0.22 7.11 -4.88
N ASN A 97 0.21 6.72 -3.60
CA ASN A 97 0.71 7.59 -2.51
C ASN A 97 2.23 7.80 -2.62
N PHE A 98 2.99 6.75 -2.92
CA PHE A 98 4.44 6.83 -3.12
C PHE A 98 4.83 7.63 -4.36
N GLU A 99 4.14 7.43 -5.49
CA GLU A 99 4.34 8.25 -6.67
C GLU A 99 4.09 9.73 -6.36
N GLY A 100 2.98 10.03 -5.65
CA GLY A 100 2.68 11.39 -5.18
C GLY A 100 3.82 12.02 -4.38
N LEU A 101 4.42 11.27 -3.45
CA LEU A 101 5.61 11.71 -2.70
C LEU A 101 6.81 12.00 -3.60
N ILE A 102 7.10 11.14 -4.56
CA ILE A 102 8.20 11.34 -5.50
C ILE A 102 7.99 12.61 -6.34
N TYR A 103 6.75 12.87 -6.78
CA TYR A 103 6.42 14.11 -7.48
C TYR A 103 6.62 15.34 -6.58
N MET A 104 6.17 15.28 -5.32
CA MET A 104 6.34 16.37 -4.36
C MET A 104 7.82 16.64 -4.05
N GLY A 105 8.62 15.61 -3.79
CA GLY A 105 10.06 15.73 -3.53
C GLY A 105 10.81 16.43 -4.68
N ARG A 106 10.56 16.00 -5.92
CA ARG A 106 11.16 16.62 -7.12
C ARG A 106 10.80 18.09 -7.30
N ASN A 107 9.55 18.46 -7.02
CA ASN A 107 9.12 19.86 -7.16
C ASN A 107 9.74 20.75 -6.06
N THR A 108 9.94 20.22 -4.85
CA THR A 108 10.64 20.91 -3.77
C THR A 108 12.09 21.21 -4.15
N ASP A 109 12.79 20.24 -4.75
CA ASP A 109 14.15 20.45 -5.26
C ASP A 109 14.21 21.52 -6.34
N ARG A 110 13.28 21.50 -7.30
CA ARG A 110 13.18 22.53 -8.35
C ARG A 110 13.02 23.93 -7.76
N LYS A 111 12.12 24.12 -6.80
CA LYS A 111 11.90 25.43 -6.14
C LYS A 111 13.14 25.90 -5.40
N ASN A 112 13.86 24.99 -4.73
CA ASN A 112 15.06 25.33 -3.97
C ASN A 112 16.26 25.69 -4.86
N SER A 113 16.36 25.10 -6.06
CA SER A 113 17.37 25.48 -7.06
C SER A 113 17.10 26.86 -7.67
N VAL A 114 15.83 27.15 -8.00
CA VAL A 114 15.43 28.46 -8.56
C VAL A 114 15.63 29.59 -7.54
N SER A 115 15.29 29.37 -6.27
CA SER A 115 15.44 30.39 -5.23
C SER A 115 16.89 30.73 -4.89
N LYS A 116 17.84 29.80 -5.09
CA LYS A 116 19.28 30.09 -4.98
C LYS A 116 19.81 30.93 -6.13
N LEU A 117 19.29 30.75 -7.34
CA LEU A 117 19.69 31.52 -8.52
C LEU A 117 19.21 32.98 -8.46
N GLN A 118 18.08 33.25 -7.84
CA GLN A 118 17.52 34.61 -7.71
C GLN A 118 18.12 35.43 -6.53
N ARG A 119 18.95 34.81 -5.69
CA ARG A 119 19.61 35.46 -4.55
C ARG A 119 21.11 35.72 -4.78
N SER A 120 21.62 35.33 -5.95
CA SER A 120 22.95 35.69 -6.46
C SER A 120 22.85 36.92 -7.36
#